data_AF-A0A6P1JCL9-F1
#
_entry.id   AF-A0A6P1JCL9-F1
#
_cell.length_a   1.000
_cell.length_b   1.000
_cell.length_c   1.000
_cell.angle_alpha   90.00
_cell.angle_beta   90.00
_cell.angle_gamma   90.00
#
_symmetry.space_group_name_H-M   'P 1'
#
loop_
_entity.id
_entity.type
_entity.pdbx_description
1 polymer ?
#
loop_
_entity_poly.entity_id
_entity_poly.type
_entity_poly.pdbx_seq_one_letter_code
_entity_poly.pdbx_strand_id
1 'polypeptide(L)'
;MRTPNSVPLENRISYRCLSIATRITRFLAPRWKDEFGLTVIGWRVMAVIGRFEPISAKEVAARTSTDAFFVARAIEKLVEQGYVGVSSFSVQ
;
A
#
# COMPACT_ATOMS: atom_id res chain seq x y z
N MET A 1 -9.82 2.53 40.96
CA MET A 1 -10.41 3.16 39.74
C MET A 1 -10.95 2.07 38.84
N ARG A 2 -12.28 1.93 38.69
CA ARG A 2 -12.87 1.10 37.62
C ARG A 2 -12.84 1.94 36.35
N THR A 3 -12.02 1.59 35.37
CA THR A 3 -12.13 2.19 34.04
C THR A 3 -13.45 1.71 33.41
N PRO A 4 -14.34 2.63 32.99
CA PRO A 4 -15.65 2.26 32.49
C PRO A 4 -15.49 1.52 31.15
N ASN A 5 -16.13 0.36 31.02
CA ASN A 5 -16.39 -0.39 29.78
C ASN A 5 -15.28 -0.32 28.71
N SER A 6 -14.11 -0.89 29.00
CA SER A 6 -13.10 -1.15 27.98
C SER A 6 -13.65 -2.18 26.98
N VAL A 7 -13.94 -1.76 25.75
CA VAL A 7 -14.20 -2.69 24.64
C VAL A 7 -12.90 -3.47 24.36
N PRO A 8 -12.92 -4.81 24.43
CA PRO A 8 -11.77 -5.64 24.12
C PRO A 8 -11.20 -5.33 22.73
N LEU A 9 -9.89 -5.43 22.56
CA LEU A 9 -9.19 -5.05 21.33
C LEU A 9 -9.74 -5.82 20.12
N GLU A 10 -9.97 -7.11 20.29
CA GLU A 10 -10.56 -8.03 19.31
C GLU A 10 -11.95 -7.62 18.83
N ASN A 11 -12.68 -6.81 19.61
CA ASN A 11 -14.01 -6.30 19.27
C ASN A 11 -13.96 -4.93 18.57
N ARG A 12 -12.79 -4.29 18.48
CA ARG A 12 -12.62 -3.00 17.79
C ARG A 12 -12.51 -3.22 16.29
N ILE A 13 -13.34 -2.50 15.52
CA ILE A 13 -13.39 -2.67 14.06
C ILE A 13 -12.05 -2.33 13.40
N SER A 14 -11.35 -1.30 13.88
CA SER A 14 -10.03 -0.92 13.39
C SER A 14 -9.00 -2.04 13.55
N TYR A 15 -8.99 -2.70 14.71
CA TYR A 15 -8.08 -3.82 14.99
C TYR A 15 -8.40 -5.04 14.13
N ARG A 16 -9.68 -5.38 13.96
CA ARG A 16 -10.12 -6.48 13.09
C ARG A 16 -9.79 -6.21 11.62
N CYS A 17 -10.06 -5.01 11.12
CA CYS A 17 -9.71 -4.61 9.75
C CYS A 17 -8.20 -4.69 9.51
N LEU A 18 -7.39 -4.15 10.42
CA LEU A 18 -5.94 -4.23 10.33
C LEU A 18 -5.45 -5.69 10.33
N SER A 19 -6.00 -6.52 11.23
CA SER A 19 -5.63 -7.94 11.34
C SER A 19 -5.97 -8.71 10.06
N ILE A 20 -7.15 -8.48 9.50
CA ILE A 20 -7.59 -9.12 8.25
C ILE A 20 -6.69 -8.66 7.09
N ALA A 21 -6.51 -7.34 6.92
CA ALA A 21 -5.66 -6.80 5.86
C ALA A 21 -4.22 -7.34 5.95
N THR A 22 -3.67 -7.42 7.16
CA THR A 22 -2.31 -7.94 7.40
C THR A 22 -2.20 -9.42 7.06
N ARG A 23 -3.20 -10.24 7.42
CA ARG A 23 -3.20 -11.67 7.11
C ARG A 23 -3.29 -11.94 5.61
N ILE A 24 -4.20 -11.26 4.91
CA ILE A 24 -4.33 -11.34 3.45
C ILE A 24 -3.00 -10.94 2.78
N THR A 25 -2.45 -9.81 3.20
CA THR A 25 -1.19 -9.30 2.66
C THR A 25 -0.03 -10.26 2.88
N ARG A 26 0.09 -10.84 4.09
CA ARG A 26 1.15 -11.81 4.41
C ARG A 26 1.05 -13.07 3.56
N PHE A 27 -0.17 -13.53 3.29
CA PHE A 27 -0.41 -14.69 2.45
C PHE A 27 -0.01 -14.44 0.98
N LEU A 28 -0.30 -13.25 0.45
CA LEU A 28 -0.02 -12.91 -0.95
C LEU A 28 1.41 -12.42 -1.20
N ALA A 29 2.07 -11.86 -0.19
CA ALA A 29 3.41 -11.26 -0.33
C ALA A 29 4.48 -12.19 -0.93
N PRO A 30 4.59 -13.49 -0.54
CA PRO A 30 5.55 -14.39 -1.17
C PRO A 30 5.32 -14.53 -2.67
N ARG A 31 4.06 -14.69 -3.10
CA ARG A 31 3.73 -14.79 -4.52
C ARG A 31 4.09 -13.52 -5.28
N TRP A 32 3.75 -12.34 -4.76
CA TRP A 32 4.12 -11.08 -5.42
C TRP A 32 5.63 -10.89 -5.54
N LYS A 33 6.38 -11.34 -4.53
CA LYS A 33 7.83 -11.30 -4.54
C LYS A 33 8.41 -12.28 -5.57
N ASP A 34 7.94 -13.52 -5.57
CA ASP A 34 8.53 -14.59 -6.39
C ASP A 34 8.15 -14.46 -7.87
N GLU A 35 6.92 -14.03 -8.15
CA GLU A 35 6.40 -13.91 -9.53
C GLU A 35 6.73 -12.56 -10.16
N PHE A 36 6.71 -11.47 -9.38
CA PHE A 36 6.82 -10.11 -9.90
C PHE A 36 7.97 -9.30 -9.29
N GLY A 37 8.69 -9.81 -8.29
CA GLY A 37 9.73 -9.04 -7.59
C GLY A 37 9.18 -7.88 -6.76
N LEU A 38 7.89 -7.90 -6.39
CA LEU A 38 7.21 -6.79 -5.73
C LEU A 38 7.14 -6.95 -4.21
N THR A 39 7.29 -5.82 -3.51
CA THR A 39 6.91 -5.72 -2.11
C THR A 39 5.41 -5.45 -1.99
N VAL A 40 4.86 -5.60 -0.78
CA VAL A 40 3.47 -5.20 -0.47
C VAL A 40 3.20 -3.75 -0.86
N ILE A 41 4.16 -2.85 -0.56
CA ILE A 41 4.04 -1.43 -0.90
C ILE A 41 4.10 -1.26 -2.41
N GLY A 42 5.03 -1.94 -3.08
CA GLY A 42 5.16 -1.92 -4.54
C GLY A 42 3.87 -2.35 -5.24
N TRP A 43 3.26 -3.45 -4.82
CA TRP A 43 1.98 -3.91 -5.35
C TRP A 43 0.85 -2.88 -5.12
N ARG A 44 0.75 -2.30 -3.91
CA ARG A 44 -0.26 -1.28 -3.60
C ARG A 44 -0.11 -0.03 -4.47
N VAL A 45 1.12 0.45 -4.61
CA VAL A 45 1.47 1.61 -5.43
C VAL A 45 1.12 1.34 -6.89
N MET A 46 1.52 0.18 -7.41
CA MET A 46 1.18 -0.26 -8.77
C MET A 46 -0.33 -0.30 -9.00
N ALA A 47 -1.10 -0.89 -8.08
CA ALA A 47 -2.55 -0.98 -8.18
C ALA A 47 -3.23 0.40 -8.17
N VAL A 48 -2.73 1.36 -7.39
CA VAL A 48 -3.25 2.72 -7.37
C VAL A 48 -2.90 3.47 -8.66
N ILE A 49 -1.66 3.36 -9.15
CA ILE A 49 -1.25 3.98 -10.41
C ILE A 49 -2.10 3.44 -11.57
N GLY A 50 -2.18 2.11 -11.73
CA GLY A 50 -2.94 1.49 -12.82
C GLY A 50 -4.45 1.76 -12.77
N ARG A 51 -5.00 2.20 -11.63
CA ARG A 51 -6.41 2.58 -11.50
C ARG A 51 -6.67 4.06 -11.77
N PHE A 52 -5.71 4.93 -11.46
CA PHE A 52 -5.92 6.38 -11.38
C PHE A 52 -4.97 7.20 -12.24
N GLU A 53 -4.11 6.58 -13.06
CA GLU A 53 -3.24 7.32 -13.97
C GLU A 53 -4.03 8.22 -14.96
N PRO A 54 -3.54 9.43 -15.25
CA PRO A 54 -2.32 10.05 -14.70
C PRO A 54 -2.51 10.52 -13.25
N ILE A 55 -1.54 10.20 -12.37
CA ILE A 55 -1.58 10.52 -10.93
C ILE A 55 -0.20 10.92 -10.40
N SER A 56 -0.12 11.87 -9.46
CA SER A 56 1.16 12.26 -8.84
C SER A 56 1.57 11.32 -7.70
N ALA A 57 2.88 11.24 -7.39
CA ALA A 57 3.38 10.43 -6.27
C ALA A 57 2.76 10.83 -4.92
N LYS A 58 2.46 12.12 -4.74
CA LYS A 58 1.79 12.65 -3.53
C LYS A 58 0.36 12.13 -3.41
N GLU A 59 -0.39 12.10 -4.51
CA GLU A 59 -1.75 11.54 -4.51
C GLU A 59 -1.74 10.02 -4.31
N VAL A 60 -0.74 9.32 -4.84
CA VAL A 60 -0.54 7.89 -4.56
C VAL A 60 -0.30 7.66 -3.06
N ALA A 61 0.55 8.46 -2.42
CA ALA A 61 0.78 8.40 -0.97
C ALA A 61 -0.51 8.62 -0.17
N ALA A 62 -1.29 9.64 -0.53
CA ALA A 62 -2.58 9.91 0.10
C ALA A 62 -3.56 8.74 -0.04
N ARG A 63 -3.71 8.18 -1.25
CA ARG A 63 -4.64 7.08 -1.54
C ARG A 63 -4.24 5.76 -0.90
N THR A 64 -2.94 5.48 -0.80
CA THR A 64 -2.43 4.27 -0.15
C THR A 64 -2.33 4.39 1.36
N SER A 65 -2.57 5.59 1.92
CA SER A 65 -2.28 5.91 3.33
C SER A 65 -0.88 5.47 3.74
N THR A 66 0.08 5.62 2.83
CA THR A 66 1.48 5.22 3.00
C THR A 66 2.36 6.47 2.95
N ASP A 67 3.41 6.48 3.75
CA ASP A 67 4.36 7.60 3.77
C ASP A 67 4.97 7.85 2.39
N ALA A 68 5.09 9.12 2.02
CA ALA A 68 5.57 9.54 0.71
C ALA A 68 6.97 9.03 0.39
N PHE A 69 7.85 8.87 1.40
CA PHE A 69 9.17 8.30 1.21
C PHE A 69 9.10 6.85 0.71
N PHE A 70 8.27 6.01 1.32
CA PHE A 70 8.11 4.62 0.88
C PHE A 70 7.41 4.51 -0.48
N VAL A 71 6.47 5.41 -0.75
CA VAL A 71 5.83 5.47 -2.08
C VAL A 71 6.83 5.86 -3.16
N ALA A 72 7.67 6.87 -2.94
CA ALA A 72 8.70 7.27 -3.88
C ALA A 72 9.68 6.12 -4.16
N ARG A 73 10.19 5.46 -3.11
CA ARG A 73 11.07 4.28 -3.24
C ARG A 73 10.40 3.12 -3.99
N ALA A 74 9.10 2.92 -3.79
CA ALA A 74 8.35 1.91 -4.51
C ALA A 74 8.19 2.28 -5.99
N ILE A 75 7.86 3.53 -6.30
CA ILE A 75 7.77 4.04 -7.68
C ILE A 75 9.11 3.87 -8.40
N GLU A 76 10.23 4.28 -7.79
CA GLU A 76 11.57 4.11 -8.35
C GLU A 76 11.82 2.65 -8.76
N LYS A 77 11.57 1.70 -7.84
CA LYS A 77 11.70 0.26 -8.15
C LYS A 77 10.77 -0.23 -9.24
N LEU A 78 9.53 0.25 -9.28
CA LEU A 78 8.57 -0.12 -10.31
C LEU A 78 8.99 0.38 -11.70
N VAL A 79 9.59 1.57 -11.77
CA VAL A 79 10.17 2.12 -13.00
C VAL A 79 11.41 1.33 -13.41
N GLU A 80 12.32 1.02 -12.47
CA GLU A 80 13.50 0.16 -12.73
C GLU A 80 13.12 -1.22 -13.26
N GLN A 81 12.02 -1.79 -12.74
CA GLN A 81 11.48 -3.09 -13.18
C GLN A 81 10.66 -3.01 -14.48
N GLY A 82 10.40 -1.80 -15.02
CA GLY A 82 9.62 -1.60 -16.25
C GLY A 82 8.11 -1.75 -16.10
N TYR A 83 7.58 -1.76 -14.87
CA TYR A 83 6.14 -1.88 -14.63
C TYR A 83 5.37 -0.57 -14.75
N VAL A 84 6.04 0.57 -14.54
CA VAL A 84 5.43 1.91 -14.61
C VAL A 84 6.31 2.81 -15.48
N GLY A 85 5.69 3.53 -16.40
CA GLY A 85 6.37 4.54 -17.20
C GLY A 85 6.46 5.87 -16.46
N VAL A 86 7.53 6.64 -16.67
CA VAL A 86 7.66 8.00 -16.11
C VAL A 86 6.56 8.94 -16.63
N SER A 87 5.98 8.62 -17.79
CA SER A 87 4.83 9.32 -18.39
C SER A 87 3.49 9.09 -17.69
N SER A 88 3.38 8.11 -16.80
CA SER A 88 2.16 7.84 -16.01
C SER A 88 1.96 8.85 -14.87
N PHE A 89 2.93 9.74 -14.62
CA PHE A 89 2.88 10.75 -13.57
C PHE A 89 2.52 12.13 -14.12
N SER A 90 1.51 12.76 -13.52
CA SER A 90 1.17 14.16 -13.81
C SER A 90 2.14 15.11 -13.10
N VAL A 91 2.52 16.19 -13.78
CA VAL A 91 3.27 17.30 -13.16
C VAL A 91 2.30 18.10 -12.30
N GLN A 92 2.33 17.89 -10.99
CA GLN A 92 1.69 18.74 -9.97
C GLN A 92 2.58 18.87 -8.75
#